data_AF-A0AB34KUG9-F1
#
_entry.id   AF-A0AB34KUG9-F1
#
_cell.length_a   1.000
_cell.length_b   1.000
_cell.length_c   1.000
_cell.angle_alpha   90.00
_cell.angle_beta   90.00
_cell.angle_gamma   90.00
#
_symmetry.space_group_name_H-M   'P 1'
#
loop_
_entity.id
_entity.type
_entity.pdbx_description
1 polymer ?
#
loop_
_entity_poly.entity_id
_entity_poly.type
_entity_poly.pdbx_seq_one_letter_code
_entity_poly.pdbx_strand_id
1 'polypeptide(L)'
;MPVHDSFESPREDQHDVSPAWFERQKQRPVHRNDPSLRNWLNTEVDALRAIHDAHMNADEAALSMTYPLSTSPVPALGGYSDDILAVDNLWRLIIAALMEWPPARAPEIFTLLNAIAKAPGNIHKGEAVDDGVKLTWAQFPYFGLTWNECTGADMQPGQICRQYSDPTLGEMARKLI
;
A
#
# COMPACT_ATOMS: atom_id res chain seq x y z
N MET A 1 26.13 -48.51 10.88
CA MET A 1 26.40 -47.18 10.30
C MET A 1 25.07 -46.47 10.17
N PRO A 2 24.88 -45.26 10.72
CA PRO A 2 23.61 -44.57 10.66
C PRO A 2 23.46 -43.83 9.33
N VAL A 3 22.25 -43.89 8.79
CA VAL A 3 21.80 -43.15 7.61
C VAL A 3 21.63 -41.69 8.04
N HIS A 4 22.35 -40.77 7.41
CA HIS A 4 22.08 -39.35 7.54
C HIS A 4 20.80 -39.04 6.75
N ASP A 5 19.67 -38.99 7.44
CA ASP A 5 18.49 -38.28 6.94
C ASP A 5 18.83 -36.79 6.94
N SER A 6 19.15 -36.27 5.74
CA SER A 6 19.15 -34.85 5.48
C SER A 6 17.71 -34.35 5.63
N PHE A 7 17.39 -33.78 6.79
CA PHE A 7 16.24 -32.90 6.95
C PHE A 7 16.47 -31.69 6.04
N GLU A 8 16.00 -31.75 4.80
CA GLU A 8 15.68 -30.53 4.05
C GLU A 8 14.52 -29.88 4.80
N SER A 9 14.79 -28.78 5.51
CA SER A 9 13.74 -27.86 5.93
C SER A 9 12.87 -27.54 4.72
N PRO A 10 11.52 -27.57 4.84
CA PRO A 10 10.66 -27.09 3.76
C PRO A 10 11.14 -25.70 3.38
N ARG A 11 11.48 -25.48 2.11
CA ARG A 11 11.69 -24.13 1.61
C ARG A 11 10.41 -23.38 1.98
N GLU A 12 10.49 -22.43 2.91
CA GLU A 12 9.40 -21.50 3.14
C GLU A 12 8.97 -21.01 1.76
N ASP A 13 7.70 -21.21 1.44
CA ASP A 13 7.19 -20.85 0.14
C ASP A 13 7.47 -19.36 -0.02
N GLN A 14 8.36 -19.01 -0.96
CA GLN A 14 8.94 -17.67 -1.09
C GLN A 14 7.90 -16.64 -1.54
N HIS A 15 6.64 -17.05 -1.57
CA HIS A 15 5.46 -16.33 -2.01
C HIS A 15 4.38 -16.27 -0.94
N ASP A 16 4.50 -16.96 0.20
CA ASP A 16 3.40 -17.02 1.17
C ASP A 16 3.45 -15.87 2.17
N VAL A 17 2.31 -15.18 2.32
CA VAL A 17 2.08 -14.15 3.33
C VAL A 17 1.02 -14.69 4.29
N SER A 18 1.40 -14.84 5.57
CA SER A 18 0.50 -15.40 6.57
C SER A 18 -0.83 -14.62 6.65
N PRO A 19 -2.00 -15.29 6.75
CA PRO A 19 -3.29 -14.64 7.00
C PRO A 19 -3.27 -13.70 8.22
N ALA A 20 -2.45 -14.01 9.23
CA ALA A 20 -2.29 -13.18 10.42
C ALA A 20 -1.68 -11.80 10.12
N TRP A 21 -0.94 -11.65 9.02
CA TRP A 21 -0.41 -10.37 8.58
C TRP A 21 -1.56 -9.43 8.20
N PHE A 22 -2.51 -9.89 7.38
CA PHE A 22 -3.68 -9.10 6.97
C PHE A 22 -4.56 -8.74 8.17
N GLU A 23 -4.84 -9.68 9.07
CA GLU A 23 -5.61 -9.40 10.29
C GLU A 23 -4.93 -8.36 11.18
N ARG A 24 -3.59 -8.40 11.29
CA ARG A 24 -2.81 -7.37 12.00
C ARG A 24 -2.99 -6.00 11.35
N GLN A 25 -2.97 -5.92 10.02
CA GLN A 25 -3.18 -4.66 9.31
C GLN A 25 -4.59 -4.09 9.57
N LYS A 26 -5.64 -4.94 9.56
CA LYS A 26 -7.01 -4.51 9.90
C LYS A 26 -7.16 -3.99 11.32
N GLN A 27 -6.29 -4.40 12.24
CA GLN A 27 -6.31 -3.99 13.64
C GLN A 27 -5.47 -2.74 13.94
N ARG A 28 -4.75 -2.20 12.95
CA ARG A 28 -3.93 -0.99 13.16
C ARG A 28 -4.77 0.17 13.71
N PRO A 29 -4.23 0.99 14.61
CA PRO A 29 -4.96 2.15 15.11
C PRO A 29 -5.28 3.10 13.95
N VAL A 30 -6.50 3.62 13.93
CA VAL A 30 -6.91 4.70 13.03
C VAL A 30 -7.19 5.95 13.87
N HIS A 31 -7.03 7.14 13.28
CA HIS A 31 -7.19 8.39 14.01
C HIS A 31 -8.57 8.45 14.69
N ARG A 32 -8.57 8.75 15.99
CA ARG A 32 -9.78 8.85 16.85
C ARG A 32 -10.70 7.61 16.82
N ASN A 33 -10.22 6.45 16.37
CA ASN A 33 -11.04 5.27 16.11
C ASN A 33 -12.24 5.56 15.19
N ASP A 34 -12.07 6.48 14.22
CA ASP A 34 -13.14 6.85 13.29
C ASP A 34 -13.64 5.63 12.49
N PRO A 35 -14.96 5.37 12.45
CA PRO A 35 -15.53 4.23 11.74
C PRO A 35 -15.30 4.27 10.23
N SER A 36 -15.24 5.45 9.61
CA SER A 36 -15.03 5.59 8.17
C SER A 36 -13.59 5.23 7.81
N LEU A 37 -12.62 5.77 8.56
CA LEU A 37 -11.21 5.41 8.43
C LEU A 37 -10.99 3.90 8.63
N ARG A 38 -11.66 3.30 9.62
CA ARG A 38 -11.63 1.84 9.84
C ARG A 38 -12.19 1.07 8.65
N ASN A 39 -13.33 1.51 8.10
CA ASN A 39 -13.99 0.83 6.99
C ASN A 39 -13.16 0.90 5.70
N TRP A 40 -12.55 2.05 5.41
CA TRP A 40 -11.63 2.18 4.28
C TRP A 40 -10.41 1.29 4.44
N LEU A 41 -9.74 1.32 5.60
CA LEU A 41 -8.61 0.42 5.88
C LEU A 41 -8.99 -1.06 5.70
N ASN A 42 -10.14 -1.48 6.19
CA ASN A 42 -10.59 -2.86 6.00
C ASN A 42 -10.76 -3.22 4.52
N THR A 43 -11.37 -2.32 3.74
CA THR A 43 -11.55 -2.48 2.29
C THR A 43 -10.20 -2.59 1.58
N GLU A 44 -9.24 -1.75 1.96
CA GLU A 44 -7.89 -1.76 1.40
C GLU A 44 -7.15 -3.07 1.71
N VAL A 45 -7.23 -3.54 2.96
CA VAL A 45 -6.61 -4.81 3.35
C VAL A 45 -7.26 -5.99 2.61
N ASP A 46 -8.58 -6.00 2.47
CA ASP A 46 -9.29 -7.04 1.74
C ASP A 46 -8.95 -7.07 0.25
N ALA A 47 -8.81 -5.90 -0.39
CA ALA A 47 -8.35 -5.80 -1.77
C ALA A 47 -6.90 -6.30 -1.94
N LEU A 48 -6.00 -5.92 -1.02
CA LEU A 48 -4.61 -6.38 -1.06
C LEU A 48 -4.50 -7.89 -0.86
N ARG A 49 -5.32 -8.46 0.03
CA ARG A 49 -5.42 -9.92 0.22
C ARG A 49 -5.95 -10.60 -1.03
N ALA A 50 -6.97 -10.03 -1.67
CA ALA A 50 -7.53 -10.59 -2.90
C ALA A 50 -6.52 -10.63 -4.06
N ILE A 51 -5.63 -9.64 -4.13
CA ILE A 51 -4.47 -9.68 -5.05
C ILE A 51 -3.56 -10.86 -4.70
N HIS A 52 -3.10 -10.94 -3.44
CA HIS A 52 -2.21 -12.00 -2.96
C HIS A 52 -2.76 -13.41 -3.26
N ASP A 53 -4.06 -13.60 -3.02
CA ASP A 53 -4.78 -14.86 -3.22
C ASP A 53 -5.20 -15.08 -4.69
N ALA A 54 -4.78 -14.21 -5.62
CA ALA A 54 -5.10 -14.22 -7.05
C ALA A 54 -6.61 -14.19 -7.38
N HIS A 55 -7.43 -13.66 -6.48
CA HIS A 55 -8.87 -13.47 -6.65
C HIS A 55 -9.23 -12.13 -7.31
N MET A 56 -8.28 -11.19 -7.39
CA MET A 56 -8.48 -9.84 -7.93
C MET A 56 -7.23 -9.40 -8.68
N ASN A 57 -7.40 -8.73 -9.82
CA ASN A 57 -6.26 -8.14 -10.53
C ASN A 57 -5.90 -6.74 -9.98
N ALA A 58 -4.76 -6.20 -10.40
CA ALA A 58 -4.26 -4.93 -9.89
C ALA A 58 -5.18 -3.73 -10.19
N ASP A 59 -5.86 -3.71 -11.34
CA ASP A 59 -6.77 -2.62 -11.72
C ASP A 59 -8.06 -2.64 -10.88
N GLU A 60 -8.62 -3.83 -10.65
CA GLU A 60 -9.79 -4.03 -9.80
C GLU A 60 -9.50 -3.67 -8.33
N ALA A 61 -8.31 -4.03 -7.85
CA ALA A 61 -7.89 -3.73 -6.50
C ALA A 61 -7.57 -2.24 -6.31
N ALA A 62 -6.89 -1.62 -7.27
CA ALA A 62 -6.66 -0.19 -7.28
C ALA A 62 -7.98 0.58 -7.23
N LEU A 63 -8.98 0.16 -8.03
CA LEU A 63 -10.31 0.80 -8.00
C LEU A 63 -11.00 0.58 -6.64
N SER A 64 -10.95 -0.64 -6.09
CA SER A 64 -11.55 -0.96 -4.79
C SER A 64 -10.93 -0.14 -3.64
N MET A 65 -9.62 0.09 -3.69
CA MET A 65 -8.89 0.92 -2.71
C MET A 65 -9.16 2.41 -2.88
N THR A 66 -9.18 2.91 -4.12
CA THR A 66 -9.21 4.37 -4.38
C THR A 66 -10.61 4.95 -4.49
N TYR A 67 -11.60 4.19 -4.94
CA TYR A 67 -12.95 4.68 -5.19
C TYR A 67 -13.65 5.19 -3.93
N PRO A 68 -13.60 4.49 -2.77
CA PRO A 68 -14.21 5.00 -1.53
C PRO A 68 -13.63 6.34 -1.11
N LEU A 69 -12.32 6.52 -1.23
CA LEU A 69 -11.64 7.77 -0.89
C LEU A 69 -11.97 8.89 -1.89
N SER A 70 -12.04 8.55 -3.18
CA SER A 70 -12.33 9.52 -4.26
C SER A 70 -13.77 10.04 -4.22
N THR A 71 -14.69 9.25 -3.68
CA THR A 71 -16.13 9.56 -3.62
C THR A 71 -16.64 9.97 -2.24
N SER A 72 -15.76 10.02 -1.25
CA SER A 72 -16.07 10.52 0.10
C SER A 72 -15.52 11.93 0.29
N PRO A 73 -16.17 12.80 1.09
CA PRO A 73 -15.56 14.08 1.46
C PRO A 73 -14.34 13.87 2.37
N VAL A 74 -13.59 14.94 2.63
CA VAL A 74 -12.58 14.94 3.70
C VAL A 74 -13.27 14.61 5.03
N PRO A 75 -12.72 13.68 5.84
CA PRO A 75 -13.24 13.42 7.18
C PRO A 75 -13.29 14.69 8.03
N ALA A 76 -14.42 14.97 8.67
CA ALA A 76 -14.55 16.12 9.57
C ALA A 76 -14.06 15.76 10.99
N LEU A 77 -12.79 15.42 11.13
CA LEU A 77 -12.19 15.03 12.40
C LEU A 77 -11.63 16.23 13.17
N GLY A 78 -11.70 17.44 12.64
CA GLY A 78 -11.31 18.67 13.32
C GLY A 78 -9.79 18.84 13.44
N GLY A 79 -9.02 18.17 12.60
CA GLY A 79 -7.59 18.41 12.40
C GLY A 79 -7.33 19.24 11.15
N TYR A 80 -6.17 19.92 11.11
CA TYR A 80 -5.73 20.67 9.92
C TYR A 80 -5.32 19.76 8.74
N SER A 81 -5.16 18.47 8.99
CA SER A 81 -4.65 17.48 8.04
C SER A 81 -5.59 16.29 7.93
N ASP A 82 -6.90 16.47 8.09
CA ASP A 82 -7.84 15.34 8.04
C ASP A 82 -7.91 14.70 6.64
N ASP A 83 -7.57 15.48 5.61
CA ASP A 83 -7.47 15.10 4.20
C ASP A 83 -6.37 14.06 3.93
N ILE A 84 -5.34 13.99 4.77
CA ILE A 84 -4.29 12.98 4.63
C ILE A 84 -4.68 11.63 5.23
N LEU A 85 -5.56 11.58 6.23
CA LEU A 85 -5.64 10.44 7.15
C LEU A 85 -6.03 9.12 6.47
N ALA A 86 -6.95 9.17 5.51
CA ALA A 86 -7.34 7.99 4.74
C ALA A 86 -6.22 7.57 3.78
N VAL A 87 -5.61 8.54 3.11
CA VAL A 87 -4.52 8.33 2.15
C VAL A 87 -3.27 7.77 2.85
N ASP A 88 -2.95 8.27 4.04
CA ASP A 88 -1.85 7.78 4.88
C ASP A 88 -2.07 6.31 5.29
N ASN A 89 -3.30 5.92 5.65
CA ASN A 89 -3.60 4.51 5.96
C ASN A 89 -3.31 3.59 4.78
N LEU A 90 -3.76 3.98 3.59
CA LEU A 90 -3.49 3.26 2.34
C LEU A 90 -1.98 3.15 2.09
N TRP A 91 -1.24 4.24 2.15
CA TRP A 91 0.20 4.21 1.90
C TRP A 91 0.96 3.38 2.92
N ARG A 92 0.64 3.51 4.21
CA ARG A 92 1.24 2.65 5.23
C ARG A 92 0.97 1.17 4.98
N LEU A 93 -0.21 0.80 4.49
CA LEU A 93 -0.52 -0.58 4.13
C LEU A 93 0.38 -1.07 2.99
N ILE A 94 0.49 -0.28 1.92
CA ILE A 94 1.32 -0.63 0.75
C ILE A 94 2.81 -0.67 1.12
N ILE A 95 3.28 0.27 1.92
CA ILE A 95 4.66 0.31 2.42
C ILE A 95 4.95 -0.88 3.31
N ALA A 96 4.03 -1.24 4.22
CA ALA A 96 4.17 -2.44 5.03
C ALA A 96 4.27 -3.70 4.16
N ALA A 97 3.49 -3.80 3.08
CA ALA A 97 3.60 -4.90 2.12
C ALA A 97 4.98 -4.92 1.44
N LEU A 98 5.47 -3.78 0.95
CA LEU A 98 6.80 -3.68 0.33
C LEU A 98 7.95 -4.06 1.29
N MET A 99 7.78 -3.83 2.58
CA MET A 99 8.81 -4.06 3.60
C MET A 99 8.77 -5.45 4.23
N GLU A 100 7.56 -6.01 4.42
CA GLU A 100 7.36 -7.24 5.18
C GLU A 100 7.06 -8.47 4.30
N TRP A 101 6.56 -8.28 3.07
CA TRP A 101 6.27 -9.42 2.20
C TRP A 101 7.55 -10.03 1.63
N PRO A 102 7.52 -11.33 1.26
CA PRO A 102 8.64 -11.95 0.58
C PRO A 102 9.05 -11.16 -0.68
N PRO A 103 10.36 -10.98 -0.95
CA PRO A 103 10.84 -10.20 -2.09
C PRO A 103 10.24 -10.61 -3.43
N ALA A 104 9.97 -11.91 -3.64
CA ALA A 104 9.38 -12.42 -4.86
C ALA A 104 7.96 -11.87 -5.16
N ARG A 105 7.30 -11.25 -4.17
CA ARG A 105 6.00 -10.59 -4.29
C ARG A 105 6.08 -9.09 -4.57
N ALA A 106 7.26 -8.47 -4.50
CA ALA A 106 7.39 -7.04 -4.78
C ALA A 106 6.82 -6.59 -6.15
N PRO A 107 7.00 -7.34 -7.27
CA PRO A 107 6.42 -6.95 -8.56
C PRO A 107 4.89 -6.80 -8.54
N GLU A 108 4.19 -7.59 -7.74
CA GLU A 108 2.74 -7.54 -7.55
C GLU A 108 2.33 -6.20 -6.91
N ILE A 109 3.05 -5.76 -5.88
CA ILE A 109 2.80 -4.49 -5.21
C ILE A 109 3.10 -3.29 -6.12
N PHE A 110 4.16 -3.34 -6.92
CA PHE A 110 4.45 -2.29 -7.89
C PHE A 110 3.42 -2.24 -9.03
N THR A 111 2.91 -3.39 -9.45
CA THR A 111 1.82 -3.46 -10.43
C THR A 111 0.56 -2.79 -9.88
N LEU A 112 0.24 -3.02 -8.60
CA LEU A 112 -0.84 -2.31 -7.89
C LEU A 112 -0.59 -0.80 -7.81
N LEU A 113 0.61 -0.35 -7.44
CA LEU A 113 0.94 1.09 -7.41
C LEU A 113 0.76 1.75 -8.78
N ASN A 114 1.13 1.07 -9.86
CA ASN A 114 0.90 1.56 -11.23
C ASN A 114 -0.59 1.71 -11.55
N ALA A 115 -1.40 0.75 -11.11
CA ALA A 115 -2.84 0.76 -11.31
C ALA A 115 -3.50 1.88 -10.49
N ILE A 116 -3.07 2.09 -9.23
CA ILE A 116 -3.52 3.22 -8.40
C ILE A 116 -3.19 4.55 -9.07
N ALA A 117 -1.98 4.73 -9.62
CA ALA A 117 -1.60 5.96 -10.32
C ALA A 117 -2.46 6.27 -11.55
N LYS A 118 -3.12 5.26 -12.13
CA LYS A 118 -4.04 5.39 -13.27
C LYS A 118 -5.51 5.44 -12.85
N ALA A 119 -5.80 5.25 -11.56
CA ALA A 119 -7.16 5.24 -11.07
C ALA A 119 -7.84 6.59 -11.32
N PRO A 120 -9.11 6.59 -11.76
CA PRO A 120 -9.82 7.82 -12.04
C PRO A 120 -10.18 8.56 -10.75
N GLY A 121 -10.29 9.89 -10.85
CA GLY A 121 -10.84 10.73 -9.79
C GLY A 121 -9.80 11.54 -9.03
N ASN A 122 -10.32 12.52 -8.28
CA ASN A 122 -9.53 13.28 -7.32
C ASN A 122 -9.69 12.66 -5.94
N ILE A 123 -8.75 12.93 -5.05
CA ILE A 123 -8.86 12.55 -3.65
C ILE A 123 -9.98 13.36 -2.98
N HIS A 124 -10.78 12.70 -2.13
CA HIS A 124 -11.80 13.33 -1.31
C HIS A 124 -12.78 14.23 -2.07
N LYS A 125 -13.39 13.74 -3.16
CA LYS A 125 -14.25 14.54 -4.07
C LYS A 125 -13.57 15.80 -4.67
N GLY A 126 -12.23 15.87 -4.60
CA GLY A 126 -11.45 17.03 -4.99
C GLY A 126 -11.42 18.16 -3.96
N GLU A 127 -11.74 17.87 -2.70
CA GLU A 127 -11.56 18.78 -1.56
C GLU A 127 -10.10 18.84 -1.09
N ALA A 128 -9.34 17.75 -1.27
CA ALA A 128 -7.91 17.73 -1.00
C ALA A 128 -7.14 18.45 -2.12
N VAL A 129 -6.41 19.50 -1.74
CA VAL A 129 -5.69 20.39 -2.65
C VAL A 129 -4.29 20.69 -2.13
N ASP A 130 -3.35 20.87 -3.05
CA ASP A 130 -1.98 21.32 -2.80
C ASP A 130 -1.70 22.54 -3.69
N ASP A 131 -1.33 23.66 -3.08
CA ASP A 131 -1.16 24.97 -3.74
C ASP A 131 -2.33 25.34 -4.70
N GLY A 132 -3.55 24.99 -4.31
CA GLY A 132 -4.77 25.26 -5.08
C GLY A 132 -5.03 24.29 -6.25
N VAL A 133 -4.16 23.29 -6.43
CA VAL A 133 -4.32 22.21 -7.41
C VAL A 133 -4.94 20.99 -6.73
N LYS A 134 -5.96 20.39 -7.37
CA LYS A 134 -6.59 19.18 -6.84
C LYS A 134 -5.62 18.01 -6.89
N LEU A 135 -5.53 17.30 -5.77
CA LEU A 135 -4.69 16.12 -5.68
C LEU A 135 -5.36 14.94 -6.40
N THR A 136 -4.54 14.21 -7.17
CA THR A 136 -4.95 13.01 -7.92
C THR A 136 -4.02 11.85 -7.58
N TRP A 137 -4.48 10.62 -7.82
CA TRP A 137 -3.69 9.41 -7.56
C TRP A 137 -2.39 9.34 -8.37
N ALA A 138 -2.35 9.96 -9.54
CA ALA A 138 -1.18 9.99 -10.44
C ALA A 138 0.06 10.64 -9.81
N GLN A 139 -0.12 11.44 -8.75
CA GLN A 139 0.95 12.17 -8.08
C GLN A 139 1.42 11.50 -6.78
N PHE A 140 0.89 10.34 -6.40
CA PHE A 140 1.21 9.68 -5.13
C PHE A 140 1.13 10.64 -3.93
N PRO A 141 -0.02 11.32 -3.76
CA PRO A 141 -0.26 12.36 -2.74
C PRO A 141 0.22 11.90 -1.36
N TYR A 142 1.15 12.63 -0.74
CA TYR A 142 1.69 12.33 0.59
C TYR A 142 2.49 11.02 0.74
N PHE A 143 2.72 10.26 -0.33
CA PHE A 143 3.43 8.97 -0.24
C PHE A 143 4.84 9.13 0.36
N GLY A 144 5.60 10.12 -0.10
CA GLY A 144 6.95 10.40 0.42
C GLY A 144 6.96 10.78 1.90
N LEU A 145 5.93 11.49 2.38
CA LEU A 145 5.76 11.80 3.81
C LEU A 145 5.56 10.50 4.61
N THR A 146 4.57 9.69 4.22
CA THR A 146 4.28 8.41 4.89
C THR A 146 5.47 7.45 4.84
N TRP A 147 6.18 7.41 3.71
CA TRP A 147 7.39 6.61 3.54
C TRP A 147 8.46 6.94 4.58
N ASN A 148 8.78 8.23 4.72
CA ASN A 148 9.79 8.70 5.66
C ASN A 148 9.39 8.40 7.12
N GLU A 149 8.09 8.49 7.43
CA GLU A 149 7.59 8.13 8.76
C GLU A 149 7.68 6.62 9.04
N CYS A 150 7.46 5.78 8.03
CA CYS A 150 7.51 4.32 8.16
C CYS A 150 8.93 3.75 8.18
N THR A 151 9.84 4.34 7.41
CA THR A 151 11.16 3.74 7.13
C THR A 151 12.34 4.57 7.63
N GLY A 152 12.09 5.81 8.07
CA GLY A 152 13.14 6.80 8.36
C GLY A 152 13.62 7.53 7.10
N ALA A 153 14.22 8.71 7.28
CA ALA A 153 14.63 9.58 6.17
C ALA A 153 15.77 9.01 5.30
N ASP A 154 16.49 8.00 5.79
CA ASP A 154 17.67 7.44 5.12
C ASP A 154 17.32 6.35 4.09
N MET A 155 16.11 5.79 4.17
CA MET A 155 15.64 4.77 3.24
C MET A 155 14.81 5.42 2.13
N GLN A 156 15.13 5.13 0.87
CA GLN A 156 14.44 5.66 -0.31
C GLN A 156 13.65 4.54 -1.01
N PRO A 157 12.46 4.79 -1.59
CA PRO A 157 11.69 3.77 -2.30
C PRO A 157 12.49 3.04 -3.39
N GLY A 158 13.37 3.77 -4.07
CA GLY A 158 14.28 3.22 -5.08
C GLY A 158 15.28 2.19 -4.54
N GLN A 159 15.60 2.17 -3.24
CA GLN A 159 16.48 1.17 -2.64
C GLN A 159 15.81 -0.21 -2.51
N ILE A 160 14.48 -0.26 -2.31
CA ILE A 160 13.74 -1.53 -2.41
C ILE A 160 13.86 -2.08 -3.83
N CYS A 161 13.70 -1.22 -4.84
CA CYS A 161 13.77 -1.62 -6.25
C CYS A 161 15.16 -2.12 -6.68
N ARG A 162 16.25 -1.60 -6.09
CA ARG A 162 17.62 -2.06 -6.38
C ARG A 162 17.87 -3.51 -5.99
N GLN A 163 17.02 -4.11 -5.16
CA GLN A 163 17.06 -5.53 -4.84
C GLN A 163 16.48 -6.41 -5.97
N TYR A 164 15.84 -5.81 -6.98
CA TYR A 164 15.15 -6.50 -8.05
C TYR A 164 15.72 -6.11 -9.42
N SER A 165 15.96 -7.11 -10.28
CA SER A 165 16.57 -6.91 -11.61
C SER A 165 15.60 -6.41 -12.68
N ASP A 166 14.42 -5.90 -12.31
CA ASP A 166 13.38 -5.46 -13.25
C ASP A 166 13.46 -3.93 -13.49
N PRO A 167 13.79 -3.48 -14.71
CA PRO A 167 13.91 -2.05 -15.03
C PRO A 167 12.60 -1.27 -14.94
N THR A 168 11.44 -1.93 -15.10
CA THR A 168 10.13 -1.28 -14.99
C THR A 168 9.78 -0.89 -13.55
N LEU A 169 10.23 -1.71 -12.58
CA LEU A 169 10.12 -1.39 -11.15
C LEU A 169 10.97 -0.17 -10.79
N GLY A 170 12.17 -0.07 -11.37
CA GLY A 170 13.07 1.07 -11.19
C GLY A 170 12.49 2.40 -11.65
N GLU A 171 11.71 2.43 -12.74
CA GLU A 171 11.03 3.66 -13.20
C GLU A 171 9.87 4.07 -12.29
N MET A 172 9.08 3.10 -11.82
CA MET A 172 8.00 3.38 -10.87
C MET A 172 8.53 3.87 -9.53
N ALA A 173 9.61 3.28 -9.02
CA ALA A 173 10.25 3.72 -7.78
C ALA A 173 10.65 5.20 -7.79
N ARG A 174 11.05 5.72 -8.96
CA ARG A 174 11.42 7.13 -9.13
C ARG A 174 10.23 8.09 -9.06
N LYS A 175 9.01 7.59 -9.26
CA LYS A 175 7.77 8.39 -9.15
C LYS A 175 7.24 8.46 -7.71
N LEU A 176 7.78 7.65 -6.81
CA LEU A 176 7.38 7.58 -5.40
C LEU A 176 8.11 8.60 -4.50
N ILE A 177 8.94 9.48 -5.09
CA ILE A 177 9.79 10.46 -4.40
C ILE A 177 9.27 11.87 -4.67
#